data_AF-A0A9D7I2L5-F1
#
_entry.id   AF-A0A9D7I2L5-F1
#
_cell.length_a   1.000
_cell.length_b   1.000
_cell.length_c   1.000
_cell.angle_alpha   90.00
_cell.angle_beta   90.00
_cell.angle_gamma   90.00
#
_symmetry.space_group_name_H-M   'P 1'
#
loop_
_entity.id
_entity.type
_entity.pdbx_description
1 polymer ?
#
loop_
_entity_poly.entity_id
_entity_poly.type
_entity_poly.pdbx_seq_one_letter_code
_entity_poly.pdbx_strand_id
1 'polypeptide(L)'
;MSFLLSPILLQAQIPNSNLKDLSAIPCPFDSSVEVAQPDYWRLYQTLDGNWDGPIDSTICISVEQISSFYGGIRVDFNQIDPARPLYMRWLADNTSKIFLDPAWIYQTMGHMTAVGGTQFDPSNQCADALCTGIIVGVEIPDESGDSTQLRIYVGPFEDNYYGTYVSCVPTENFPENYLREFIFKIQVDTANIPSENFAAQIYYAGVGMMSDVGHIYEVNASEEYWDGQSYQIWNYDLAIDGSQNSLFMYGAPTYPSLDYPYFMDAIPEVNTTYPKTININIASFTSTYFQPFTYLRGGLVLFSDSIRHEVNLVNWGSNICLDFVELVFGENTNYVHYSGQLDFSGETACMQFRQGSALVVADSTTLHFGPGGHGMLALRTGGSIDLGKGSTLLIDNMLMLTPYHPDPTDPESRQVYMELNPGSTLAFGEHASIIRKFNPENDMRLNIYMNGGNLDDSRLPPEDRLLINRIYPLPSANQADNIHLSPNPASDILECRYLAEGASTLELEIFNIQGQSIIRQKFPTEKGFNFLSLSVEALPTGWYTLQVSDPIKGSTVKPWLKL
;
A
#
# COMPACT_ATOMS: atom_id res chain seq x y z
N MET A 1 17.40 -5.18 -10.74
CA MET A 1 16.17 -5.95 -10.91
C MET A 1 15.95 -6.10 -12.41
N SER A 2 16.29 -7.25 -12.99
CA SER A 2 15.98 -7.53 -14.40
C SER A 2 14.53 -7.96 -14.45
N PHE A 3 13.65 -7.12 -14.97
CA PHE A 3 12.37 -7.59 -15.51
C PHE A 3 12.72 -8.53 -16.66
N LEU A 4 12.76 -9.84 -16.38
CA LEU A 4 12.62 -10.84 -17.42
C LEU A 4 11.22 -10.61 -17.98
N LEU A 5 11.16 -9.94 -19.13
CA LEU A 5 9.96 -9.86 -19.98
C LEU A 5 9.44 -11.29 -20.13
N SER A 6 8.41 -11.63 -19.35
CA SER A 6 7.59 -12.80 -19.66
C SER A 6 7.10 -12.62 -21.10
N PRO A 7 7.00 -13.67 -21.92
CA PRO A 7 6.52 -13.54 -23.29
C PRO A 7 5.05 -13.10 -23.24
N ILE A 8 4.83 -11.79 -23.28
CA ILE A 8 3.52 -11.19 -23.47
C ILE A 8 3.01 -11.71 -24.82
N LEU A 9 1.95 -12.52 -24.79
CA LEU A 9 1.21 -12.86 -26.00
C LEU A 9 0.55 -11.58 -26.50
N LEU A 10 1.12 -11.03 -27.57
CA LEU A 10 0.66 -9.80 -28.24
C LEU A 10 -0.67 -10.04 -28.97
N GLN A 11 -1.77 -10.26 -28.23
CA GLN A 11 -3.11 -10.37 -28.83
C GLN A 11 -3.80 -9.01 -28.99
N ALA A 12 -3.40 -8.00 -28.21
CA ALA A 12 -3.99 -6.67 -28.17
C ALA A 12 -2.89 -5.61 -28.30
N GLN A 13 -2.71 -4.98 -29.46
CA GLN A 13 -1.75 -3.87 -29.63
C GLN A 13 -2.47 -2.56 -29.92
N ILE A 14 -2.09 -1.52 -29.20
CA ILE A 14 -2.52 -0.15 -29.49
C ILE A 14 -1.95 0.24 -30.86
N PRO A 15 -2.77 0.73 -31.80
CA PRO A 15 -2.30 1.24 -33.09
C PRO A 15 -1.18 2.28 -32.91
N ASN A 16 -0.13 2.16 -33.71
CA ASN A 16 1.06 3.03 -33.62
C ASN A 16 1.64 3.08 -32.19
N SER A 17 1.65 1.94 -31.48
CA SER A 17 2.15 1.80 -30.10
C SER A 17 3.57 2.31 -29.88
N ASN A 18 4.39 2.30 -30.92
CA ASN A 18 5.77 2.78 -30.87
C ASN A 18 5.96 4.20 -31.45
N LEU A 19 4.86 4.89 -31.74
CA LEU A 19 4.79 6.32 -32.08
C LEU A 19 5.73 6.70 -33.25
N LYS A 20 5.90 5.81 -34.22
CA LYS A 20 6.80 6.03 -35.37
C LYS A 20 6.12 6.71 -36.55
N ASP A 21 4.81 6.51 -36.68
CA ASP A 21 4.05 7.00 -37.82
C ASP A 21 3.47 8.36 -37.43
N LEU A 22 3.95 9.42 -38.10
CA LEU A 22 3.53 10.81 -37.87
C LEU A 22 2.84 11.37 -39.11
N SER A 23 1.75 12.10 -38.89
CA SER A 23 1.09 12.88 -39.93
C SER A 23 1.17 14.37 -39.59
N ALA A 24 1.38 15.18 -40.63
CA ALA A 24 1.13 16.61 -40.56
C ALA A 24 -0.37 16.83 -40.67
N ILE A 25 -0.99 17.39 -39.62
CA ILE A 25 -2.41 17.70 -39.58
C ILE A 25 -2.60 19.18 -39.26
N PRO A 26 -3.67 19.83 -39.74
CA PRO A 26 -4.05 21.15 -39.25
C PRO A 26 -4.23 21.10 -37.74
N CYS A 27 -3.73 22.09 -37.03
CA CYS A 27 -3.95 22.19 -35.60
C CYS A 27 -5.47 22.22 -35.33
N PRO A 28 -5.99 21.42 -34.39
CA PRO A 28 -7.43 21.31 -34.16
C PRO A 28 -8.14 22.64 -33.87
N PHE A 29 -7.39 23.64 -33.40
CA PHE A 29 -7.91 24.93 -32.97
C PHE A 29 -7.42 26.12 -33.82
N ASP A 30 -6.43 25.90 -34.68
CA ASP A 30 -5.98 26.89 -35.68
C ASP A 30 -5.61 26.17 -36.99
N SER A 31 -6.57 26.12 -37.92
CA SER A 31 -6.37 25.45 -39.20
C SER A 31 -5.31 26.10 -40.10
N SER A 32 -4.75 27.26 -39.72
CA SER A 32 -3.66 27.91 -40.45
C SER A 32 -2.27 27.38 -40.07
N VAL A 33 -2.18 26.61 -38.98
CA VAL A 33 -0.95 26.01 -38.47
C VAL A 33 -1.02 24.50 -38.70
N GLU A 34 0.02 23.91 -39.26
CA GLU A 34 0.19 22.45 -39.30
C GLU A 34 1.06 22.00 -38.13
N VAL A 35 0.66 20.90 -37.49
CA VAL A 35 1.42 20.24 -36.44
C VAL A 35 1.67 18.78 -36.82
N ALA A 36 2.84 18.27 -36.47
CA ALA A 36 3.12 16.84 -36.55
C ALA A 36 2.57 16.16 -35.29
N GLN A 37 1.78 15.11 -35.48
CA GLN A 37 1.19 14.30 -34.42
C GLN A 37 1.36 12.81 -34.77
N PRO A 38 1.51 11.92 -33.78
CA PRO A 38 1.49 10.48 -34.05
C PRO A 38 0.10 10.06 -34.53
N ASP A 39 0.06 9.27 -35.60
CA ASP A 39 -1.20 8.71 -36.10
C ASP A 39 -1.93 7.97 -34.98
N TYR A 40 -3.24 8.19 -34.85
CA TYR A 40 -4.12 7.68 -33.79
C TYR A 40 -3.90 8.25 -32.39
N TRP A 41 -3.05 9.26 -32.21
CA TRP A 41 -2.82 9.92 -30.92
C TRP A 41 -3.13 11.41 -31.00
N ARG A 42 -3.41 12.02 -29.85
CA ARG A 42 -3.57 13.47 -29.72
C ARG A 42 -2.84 13.97 -28.48
N LEU A 43 -2.04 15.02 -28.67
CA LEU A 43 -1.47 15.80 -27.58
C LEU A 43 -2.32 17.04 -27.26
N TYR A 44 -2.53 17.33 -25.99
CA TYR A 44 -3.31 18.49 -25.53
C TYR A 44 -3.00 18.85 -24.06
N GLN A 45 -3.39 20.05 -23.64
CA GLN A 45 -3.53 20.44 -22.24
C GLN A 45 -4.99 20.78 -21.95
N THR A 46 -5.40 20.69 -20.70
CA THR A 46 -6.72 21.12 -20.23
C THR A 46 -6.61 22.37 -19.36
N LEU A 47 -7.70 23.11 -19.24
CA LEU A 47 -7.77 24.35 -18.47
C LEU A 47 -7.84 24.11 -16.95
N ASP A 48 -8.29 22.93 -16.54
CA ASP A 48 -8.51 22.55 -15.14
C ASP A 48 -7.53 21.49 -14.63
N GLY A 49 -6.68 20.93 -15.51
CA GLY A 49 -5.70 19.90 -15.15
C GLY A 49 -6.28 18.49 -14.99
N ASN A 50 -7.55 18.26 -15.38
CA ASN A 50 -8.12 16.92 -15.52
C ASN A 50 -7.90 16.42 -16.96
N TRP A 51 -7.68 15.13 -17.16
CA TRP A 51 -7.44 14.58 -18.51
C TRP A 51 -8.70 14.65 -19.41
N ASP A 52 -9.89 14.60 -18.84
CA ASP A 52 -11.18 14.69 -19.53
C ASP A 52 -11.80 16.10 -19.46
N GLY A 53 -11.05 17.06 -18.93
CA GLY A 53 -11.49 18.44 -18.76
C GLY A 53 -11.53 19.26 -20.05
N PRO A 54 -11.93 20.54 -19.96
CA PRO A 54 -11.98 21.44 -21.11
C PRO A 54 -10.59 21.65 -21.72
N ILE A 55 -10.42 21.27 -22.99
CA ILE A 55 -9.14 21.41 -23.71
C ILE A 55 -8.79 22.89 -23.91
N ASP A 56 -7.52 23.24 -23.67
CA ASP A 56 -6.97 24.54 -24.03
C ASP A 56 -6.85 24.66 -25.55
N SER A 57 -7.77 25.42 -26.14
CA SER A 57 -7.84 25.64 -27.59
C SER A 57 -6.88 26.72 -28.10
N THR A 58 -6.03 27.29 -27.25
CA THR A 58 -5.10 28.37 -27.64
C THR A 58 -3.71 27.88 -28.04
N ILE A 59 -3.43 26.58 -27.86
CA ILE A 59 -2.12 25.97 -28.09
C ILE A 59 -2.16 24.94 -29.22
N CYS A 60 -1.07 24.88 -29.98
CA CYS A 60 -0.86 23.89 -31.04
C CYS A 60 0.45 23.16 -30.75
N ILE A 61 0.35 21.93 -30.26
CA ILE A 61 1.49 21.12 -29.84
C ILE A 61 1.95 20.29 -31.04
N SER A 62 3.22 20.41 -31.42
CA SER A 62 3.84 19.57 -32.44
C SER A 62 4.93 18.70 -31.83
N VAL A 63 5.14 17.52 -32.41
CA VAL A 63 6.17 16.56 -31.98
C VAL A 63 7.25 16.38 -33.04
N GLU A 64 8.42 15.92 -32.61
CA GLU A 64 9.50 15.51 -33.50
C GLU A 64 9.70 14.00 -33.42
N GLN A 65 9.97 13.34 -34.54
CA GLN A 65 10.32 11.93 -34.51
C GLN A 65 11.72 11.74 -33.92
N ILE A 66 11.85 10.81 -32.97
CA ILE A 66 13.17 10.42 -32.46
C ILE A 66 13.77 9.41 -33.45
N SER A 67 15.00 9.65 -33.87
CA SER A 67 15.78 8.70 -34.66
C SER A 67 16.25 7.53 -33.78
N SER A 68 15.33 6.64 -33.40
CA SER A 68 15.59 5.43 -32.63
C SER A 68 15.15 4.20 -33.41
N PHE A 69 15.82 3.06 -33.17
CA PHE A 69 15.43 1.78 -33.79
C PHE A 69 14.02 1.35 -33.41
N TYR A 70 13.54 1.75 -32.22
CA TYR A 70 12.24 1.36 -31.68
C TYR A 70 11.13 2.35 -32.01
N GLY A 71 11.44 3.52 -32.58
CA GLY A 71 10.49 4.62 -32.77
C GLY A 71 10.50 5.61 -31.60
N GLY A 72 9.42 6.37 -31.46
CA GLY A 72 9.22 7.37 -30.42
C GLY A 72 9.19 8.81 -30.92
N ILE A 73 8.68 9.68 -30.06
CA ILE A 73 8.52 11.11 -30.31
C ILE A 73 9.13 11.95 -29.20
N ARG A 74 9.58 13.14 -29.56
CA ARG A 74 9.99 14.20 -28.65
C ARG A 74 8.95 15.31 -28.66
N VAL A 75 8.56 15.76 -27.47
CA VAL A 75 7.70 16.93 -27.27
C VAL A 75 8.52 18.02 -26.59
N ASP A 76 8.70 19.16 -27.26
CA ASP A 76 9.36 20.33 -26.68
C ASP A 76 8.35 21.08 -25.79
N PHE A 77 8.71 21.25 -24.52
CA PHE A 77 7.84 21.87 -23.54
C PHE A 77 7.81 23.40 -23.60
N ASN A 78 8.62 24.04 -24.46
CA ASN A 78 8.48 25.46 -24.77
C ASN A 78 7.18 25.78 -25.53
N GLN A 79 6.45 24.77 -26.01
CA GLN A 79 5.18 24.90 -26.71
C GLN A 79 3.96 24.88 -25.78
N ILE A 80 4.15 24.60 -24.48
CA ILE A 80 3.07 24.36 -23.51
C ILE A 80 3.23 25.24 -22.27
N ASP A 81 2.19 25.31 -21.43
CA ASP A 81 2.30 25.85 -20.07
C ASP A 81 2.84 24.75 -19.14
N PRO A 82 4.07 24.83 -18.62
CA PRO A 82 4.65 23.77 -17.77
C PRO A 82 3.97 23.66 -16.40
N ALA A 83 3.16 24.65 -16.00
CA ALA A 83 2.36 24.58 -14.78
C ALA A 83 1.10 23.71 -14.92
N ARG A 84 0.80 23.21 -16.14
CA ARG A 84 -0.32 22.32 -16.41
C ARG A 84 0.15 21.00 -17.00
N PRO A 85 -0.55 19.89 -16.76
CA PRO A 85 -0.16 18.61 -17.33
C PRO A 85 -0.28 18.62 -18.86
N LEU A 86 0.68 17.96 -19.51
CA LEU A 86 0.56 17.54 -20.90
C LEU A 86 -0.09 16.15 -20.93
N TYR A 87 -1.09 16.00 -21.81
CA TYR A 87 -1.71 14.70 -22.09
C TYR A 87 -1.37 14.24 -23.48
N MET A 88 -1.10 12.94 -23.63
CA MET A 88 -1.11 12.26 -24.93
C MET A 88 -2.08 11.08 -24.87
N ARG A 89 -3.20 11.20 -25.58
CA ARG A 89 -4.31 10.24 -25.56
C ARG A 89 -4.40 9.45 -26.85
N TRP A 90 -4.58 8.14 -26.74
CA TRP A 90 -4.95 7.29 -27.85
C TRP A 90 -6.40 7.56 -28.27
N LEU A 91 -6.63 7.80 -29.56
CA LEU A 91 -7.93 8.13 -30.15
C LEU A 91 -8.68 6.86 -30.56
N ALA A 92 -9.20 6.13 -29.58
CA ALA A 92 -10.09 5.01 -29.83
C ALA A 92 -11.54 5.46 -30.08
N ASP A 93 -12.16 4.83 -31.07
CA ASP A 93 -13.59 4.89 -31.33
C ASP A 93 -14.23 3.49 -31.22
N ASN A 94 -15.53 3.38 -31.49
CA ASN A 94 -16.24 2.10 -31.39
C ASN A 94 -15.73 1.03 -32.37
N THR A 95 -14.95 1.42 -33.38
CA THR A 95 -14.37 0.50 -34.38
C THR A 95 -12.91 0.17 -34.12
N SER A 96 -12.24 0.94 -33.26
CA SER A 96 -10.81 0.83 -32.98
C SER A 96 -10.48 0.52 -31.51
N LYS A 97 -11.48 0.53 -30.62
CA LYS A 97 -11.34 0.00 -29.25
C LYS A 97 -10.90 -1.46 -29.27
N ILE A 98 -10.08 -1.86 -28.30
CA ILE A 98 -9.46 -3.18 -28.27
C ILE A 98 -10.21 -4.07 -27.30
N PHE A 99 -10.71 -5.22 -27.77
CA PHE A 99 -11.35 -6.21 -26.92
C PHE A 99 -10.36 -6.81 -25.92
N LEU A 100 -10.79 -6.93 -24.67
CA LEU A 100 -10.08 -7.60 -23.59
C LEU A 100 -10.91 -8.81 -23.17
N ASP A 101 -10.27 -9.97 -23.03
CA ASP A 101 -10.92 -11.20 -22.60
C ASP A 101 -11.52 -11.00 -21.20
N PRO A 102 -12.76 -11.48 -20.96
CA PRO A 102 -13.36 -11.43 -19.64
C PRO A 102 -12.53 -12.22 -18.62
N ALA A 103 -12.59 -11.80 -17.36
CA ALA A 103 -11.94 -12.53 -16.26
C ALA A 103 -10.43 -12.73 -16.45
N TRP A 104 -9.76 -11.82 -17.16
CA TRP A 104 -8.33 -11.90 -17.41
C TRP A 104 -7.56 -10.72 -16.79
N ILE A 105 -6.24 -10.86 -16.69
CA ILE A 105 -5.34 -9.82 -16.21
C ILE A 105 -4.49 -9.30 -17.37
N TYR A 106 -4.55 -8.00 -17.59
CA TYR A 106 -3.68 -7.32 -18.54
C TYR A 106 -2.67 -6.44 -17.81
N GLN A 107 -1.45 -6.40 -18.33
CA GLN A 107 -0.42 -5.45 -17.96
C GLN A 107 -0.36 -4.37 -19.03
N THR A 108 -0.52 -3.12 -18.63
CA THR A 108 -0.30 -1.98 -19.51
C THR A 108 1.06 -1.40 -19.24
N MET A 109 1.71 -0.90 -20.30
CA MET A 109 3.07 -0.38 -20.24
C MET A 109 3.19 0.92 -21.01
N GLY A 110 3.65 1.96 -20.35
CA GLY A 110 4.11 3.21 -20.96
C GLY A 110 5.61 3.35 -20.84
N HIS A 111 6.26 3.98 -21.82
CA HIS A 111 7.67 4.37 -21.71
C HIS A 111 7.86 5.83 -22.12
N MET A 112 8.27 6.67 -21.17
CA MET A 112 8.66 8.07 -21.40
C MET A 112 9.84 8.48 -20.52
N THR A 113 10.66 9.40 -21.00
CA THR A 113 11.82 9.93 -20.27
C THR A 113 11.91 11.45 -20.41
N ALA A 114 12.36 12.10 -19.34
CA ALA A 114 12.68 13.52 -19.33
C ALA A 114 14.01 13.79 -20.06
N VAL A 115 14.13 14.91 -20.78
CA VAL A 115 15.34 15.29 -21.54
C VAL A 115 15.77 16.70 -21.20
N GLY A 116 17.08 16.96 -21.26
CA GLY A 116 17.63 18.32 -21.11
C GLY A 116 17.67 18.83 -19.68
N GLY A 117 17.68 17.92 -18.69
CA GLY A 117 17.64 18.27 -17.27
C GLY A 117 16.23 18.48 -16.73
N THR A 118 15.20 18.29 -17.55
CA THR A 118 13.80 18.23 -17.12
C THR A 118 13.62 17.20 -16.00
N GLN A 119 12.82 17.56 -15.00
CA GLN A 119 12.32 16.63 -14.00
C GLN A 119 10.80 16.55 -14.13
N PHE A 120 10.27 15.34 -14.16
CA PHE A 120 8.84 15.11 -14.03
C PHE A 120 8.46 15.15 -12.57
N ASP A 121 7.26 15.61 -12.27
CA ASP A 121 6.69 15.56 -10.93
C ASP A 121 6.18 14.12 -10.67
N PRO A 122 6.83 13.35 -9.77
CA PRO A 122 6.42 11.99 -9.43
C PRO A 122 5.27 11.96 -8.41
N SER A 123 4.84 13.11 -7.88
CA SER A 123 3.85 13.16 -6.82
C SER A 123 2.45 12.80 -7.31
N ASN A 124 1.55 12.61 -6.35
CA ASN A 124 0.13 12.39 -6.56
C ASN A 124 -0.70 13.66 -6.32
N GLN A 125 -0.08 14.83 -6.12
CA GLN A 125 -0.78 16.05 -5.69
C GLN A 125 -1.55 16.78 -6.80
N CYS A 126 -1.50 16.28 -8.03
CA CYS A 126 -2.21 16.82 -9.16
C CYS A 126 -3.68 16.33 -9.19
N ALA A 127 -4.50 16.91 -10.07
CA ALA A 127 -5.84 16.39 -10.31
C ALA A 127 -5.78 14.90 -10.70
N ASP A 128 -6.86 14.15 -10.48
CA ASP A 128 -6.92 12.69 -10.67
C ASP A 128 -5.89 11.90 -9.85
N ALA A 129 -5.29 12.50 -8.82
CA ALA A 129 -4.30 11.85 -7.94
C ALA A 129 -3.02 11.35 -8.66
N LEU A 130 -2.68 11.97 -9.78
CA LEU A 130 -1.58 11.56 -10.64
C LEU A 130 -0.93 12.78 -11.28
N CYS A 131 0.34 13.08 -11.00
CA CYS A 131 1.06 14.12 -11.72
C CYS A 131 1.68 13.60 -13.01
N THR A 132 2.42 12.49 -12.94
CA THR A 132 3.04 11.86 -14.11
C THR A 132 2.80 10.35 -14.11
N GLY A 133 2.41 9.79 -15.26
CA GLY A 133 2.17 8.36 -15.41
C GLY A 133 1.29 8.01 -16.61
N ILE A 134 0.65 6.85 -16.53
CA ILE A 134 -0.36 6.41 -17.49
C ILE A 134 -1.75 6.32 -16.86
N ILE A 135 -2.79 6.64 -17.63
CA ILE A 135 -4.19 6.43 -17.30
C ILE A 135 -4.77 5.48 -18.35
N VAL A 136 -5.44 4.44 -17.87
CA VAL A 136 -6.01 3.37 -18.69
C VAL A 136 -7.50 3.28 -18.39
N GLY A 137 -8.33 3.30 -19.43
CA GLY A 137 -9.78 3.22 -19.31
C GLY A 137 -10.33 1.99 -20.01
N VAL A 138 -10.98 1.10 -19.26
CA VAL A 138 -11.69 -0.06 -19.79
C VAL A 138 -13.18 0.24 -19.83
N GLU A 139 -13.75 0.26 -21.01
CA GLU A 139 -15.19 0.37 -21.26
C GLU A 139 -15.85 -0.97 -20.94
N ILE A 140 -16.82 -0.93 -20.02
CA ILE A 140 -17.63 -2.05 -19.54
C ILE A 140 -19.12 -1.70 -19.63
N PRO A 141 -20.04 -2.67 -19.63
CA PRO A 141 -21.46 -2.41 -19.47
C PRO A 141 -21.76 -1.66 -18.16
N ASP A 142 -22.71 -0.74 -18.19
CA ASP A 142 -23.23 -0.10 -16.98
C ASP A 142 -24.21 -1.04 -16.22
N GLU A 143 -24.66 -0.63 -15.03
CA GLU A 143 -25.59 -1.44 -14.21
C GLU A 143 -26.92 -1.72 -14.91
N SER A 144 -27.38 -0.79 -15.76
CA SER A 144 -28.63 -0.97 -16.52
C SER A 144 -28.51 -2.00 -17.65
N GLY A 145 -27.31 -2.18 -18.18
CA GLY A 145 -27.02 -2.99 -19.36
C GLY A 145 -27.37 -2.30 -20.69
N ASP A 146 -27.91 -1.08 -20.65
CA ASP A 146 -28.29 -0.30 -21.84
C ASP A 146 -27.20 0.71 -22.26
N SER A 147 -26.16 0.89 -21.42
CA SER A 147 -25.06 1.82 -21.68
C SER A 147 -23.71 1.21 -21.28
N THR A 148 -22.67 2.03 -21.37
CA THR A 148 -21.32 1.67 -20.92
C THR A 148 -20.80 2.69 -19.93
N GLN A 149 -19.85 2.25 -19.11
CA GLN A 149 -19.06 3.10 -18.23
C GLN A 149 -17.58 2.77 -18.35
N LEU A 150 -16.73 3.67 -17.86
CA LEU A 150 -15.28 3.50 -17.88
C LEU A 150 -14.76 3.10 -16.49
N ARG A 151 -13.99 2.01 -16.47
CA ARG A 151 -13.14 1.63 -15.35
C ARG A 151 -11.76 2.23 -15.55
N ILE A 152 -11.36 3.12 -14.65
CA ILE A 152 -10.07 3.81 -14.73
C ILE A 152 -9.05 3.10 -13.85
N TYR A 153 -7.91 2.80 -14.47
CA TYR A 153 -6.69 2.28 -13.85
C TYR A 153 -5.57 3.29 -14.10
N VAL A 154 -4.61 3.38 -13.19
CA VAL A 154 -3.52 4.35 -13.26
C VAL A 154 -2.19 3.67 -12.99
N GLY A 155 -1.15 4.04 -13.72
CA GLY A 155 0.20 3.52 -13.55
C GLY A 155 1.14 4.68 -13.25
N PRO A 156 1.43 4.97 -11.97
CA PRO A 156 2.16 6.16 -11.59
C PRO A 156 3.63 6.10 -11.98
N PHE A 157 4.27 7.27 -12.02
CA PHE A 157 5.71 7.37 -12.16
C PHE A 157 6.40 6.95 -10.87
N GLU A 158 6.98 5.75 -10.87
CA GLU A 158 8.04 5.45 -9.94
C GLU A 158 9.35 5.97 -10.55
N ASP A 159 10.10 6.81 -9.82
CA ASP A 159 11.38 7.42 -10.24
C ASP A 159 12.43 6.34 -10.55
N ASN A 160 12.25 5.69 -11.70
CA ASN A 160 13.04 4.60 -12.19
C ASN A 160 13.81 5.11 -13.41
N TYR A 161 15.10 4.77 -13.45
CA TYR A 161 16.03 5.22 -14.49
C TYR A 161 15.59 4.84 -15.92
N TYR A 162 14.63 3.91 -16.06
CA TYR A 162 14.16 3.39 -17.34
C TYR A 162 12.86 4.03 -17.83
N GLY A 163 12.26 4.95 -17.09
CA GLY A 163 11.04 5.65 -17.50
C GLY A 163 9.88 4.74 -17.89
N THR A 164 9.75 3.57 -17.25
CA THR A 164 8.70 2.59 -17.58
C THR A 164 7.59 2.65 -16.53
N TYR A 165 6.35 2.71 -17.00
CA TYR A 165 5.13 2.89 -16.22
C TYR A 165 4.24 1.68 -16.44
N VAL A 166 3.73 1.10 -15.36
CA VAL A 166 2.94 -0.13 -15.44
C VAL A 166 1.65 0.06 -14.66
N SER A 167 0.53 -0.34 -15.24
CA SER A 167 -0.73 -0.54 -14.51
C SER A 167 -1.23 -1.94 -14.78
N CYS A 168 -1.79 -2.56 -13.74
CA CYS A 168 -2.48 -3.83 -13.85
C CYS A 168 -3.94 -3.57 -14.24
N VAL A 169 -4.54 -4.49 -14.97
CA VAL A 169 -5.92 -4.32 -15.44
C VAL A 169 -6.63 -5.67 -15.32
N PRO A 170 -7.13 -6.02 -14.12
CA PRO A 170 -8.05 -7.13 -13.97
C PRO A 170 -9.38 -6.76 -14.63
N THR A 171 -9.74 -7.46 -15.69
CA THR A 171 -11.03 -7.32 -16.36
C THR A 171 -12.13 -8.01 -15.55
N GLU A 172 -13.32 -7.40 -15.56
CA GLU A 172 -14.50 -7.96 -14.92
C GLU A 172 -15.08 -9.10 -15.77
N ASN A 173 -15.92 -9.95 -15.17
CA ASN A 173 -16.54 -11.08 -15.85
C ASN A 173 -17.74 -10.67 -16.73
N PHE A 174 -17.60 -9.55 -17.44
CA PHE A 174 -18.56 -9.11 -18.45
C PHE A 174 -18.19 -9.70 -19.82
N PRO A 175 -19.16 -10.02 -20.69
CA PRO A 175 -18.86 -10.50 -22.04
C PRO A 175 -18.16 -9.46 -22.91
N GLU A 176 -18.27 -8.19 -22.54
CA GLU A 176 -17.75 -7.05 -23.27
C GLU A 176 -16.85 -6.22 -22.37
N ASN A 177 -15.53 -6.34 -22.54
CA ASN A 177 -14.55 -5.44 -21.97
C ASN A 177 -13.73 -4.85 -23.12
N TYR A 178 -13.60 -3.53 -23.18
CA TYR A 178 -12.82 -2.89 -24.23
C TYR A 178 -11.85 -1.86 -23.66
N LEU A 179 -10.57 -2.00 -23.96
CA LEU A 179 -9.62 -0.91 -23.75
C LEU A 179 -10.05 0.27 -24.66
N ARG A 180 -10.41 1.37 -24.02
CA ARG A 180 -10.95 2.58 -24.65
C ARG A 180 -10.03 3.78 -24.47
N GLU A 181 -9.39 3.91 -23.32
CA GLU A 181 -8.48 5.01 -23.03
C GLU A 181 -7.09 4.48 -22.73
N PHE A 182 -6.09 5.09 -23.36
CA PHE A 182 -4.69 4.98 -22.95
C PHE A 182 -4.09 6.37 -23.05
N ILE A 183 -3.67 6.93 -21.91
CA ILE A 183 -3.27 8.33 -21.81
C ILE A 183 -1.96 8.39 -21.06
N PHE A 184 -0.97 9.09 -21.63
CA PHE A 184 0.16 9.57 -20.86
C PHE A 184 -0.19 10.92 -20.25
N LYS A 185 0.03 11.06 -18.95
CA LYS A 185 -0.03 12.34 -18.25
C LYS A 185 1.37 12.72 -17.82
N ILE A 186 1.78 13.95 -18.12
CA ILE A 186 3.13 14.44 -17.82
C ILE A 186 3.01 15.80 -17.15
N GLN A 187 3.38 15.87 -15.88
CA GLN A 187 3.53 17.12 -15.15
C GLN A 187 5.01 17.40 -14.95
N VAL A 188 5.44 18.62 -15.23
CA VAL A 188 6.83 19.04 -14.99
C VAL A 188 6.95 19.55 -13.56
N ASP A 189 8.03 19.17 -12.88
CA ASP A 189 8.48 19.89 -11.69
C ASP A 189 8.95 21.31 -12.07
N THR A 190 8.09 22.29 -11.77
CA THR A 190 8.34 23.69 -12.10
C THR A 190 9.42 24.35 -11.23
N ALA A 191 9.88 23.70 -10.15
CA ALA A 191 10.96 24.22 -9.32
C ALA A 191 12.31 24.25 -10.07
N ASN A 192 12.49 23.37 -11.06
CA ASN A 192 13.76 23.15 -11.74
C ASN A 192 13.63 23.14 -13.27
N ILE A 193 12.99 24.17 -13.86
CA ILE A 193 12.88 24.27 -15.32
C ILE A 193 14.23 24.66 -15.94
N PRO A 194 14.84 23.81 -16.80
CA PRO A 194 16.09 24.13 -17.49
C PRO A 194 15.92 25.28 -18.50
N SER A 195 17.01 25.99 -18.79
CA SER A 195 16.99 27.11 -19.75
C SER A 195 16.95 26.68 -21.22
N GLU A 196 17.35 25.45 -21.54
CA GLU A 196 17.41 24.92 -22.90
C GLU A 196 17.11 23.41 -22.94
N ASN A 197 16.63 22.91 -24.09
CA ASN A 197 16.35 21.49 -24.36
C ASN A 197 15.32 20.81 -23.43
N PHE A 198 14.46 21.60 -22.79
CA PHE A 198 13.36 21.20 -21.93
C PHE A 198 12.27 20.43 -22.69
N ALA A 199 12.29 19.09 -22.59
CA ALA A 199 11.42 18.21 -23.37
C ALA A 199 11.12 16.88 -22.66
N ALA A 200 10.10 16.18 -23.17
CA ALA A 200 9.86 14.76 -22.93
C ALA A 200 10.10 13.93 -24.20
N GLN A 201 10.54 12.70 -24.02
CA GLN A 201 10.57 11.67 -25.05
C GLN A 201 9.60 10.56 -24.66
N ILE A 202 8.75 10.14 -25.59
CA ILE A 202 7.78 9.07 -25.40
C ILE A 202 8.04 8.00 -26.45
N TYR A 203 8.20 6.76 -26.02
CA TYR A 203 8.70 5.67 -26.87
C TYR A 203 7.64 4.63 -27.18
N TYR A 204 6.82 4.27 -26.19
CA TYR A 204 6.00 3.07 -26.29
C TYR A 204 4.76 3.14 -25.41
N ALA A 205 3.63 2.67 -25.94
CA ALA A 205 2.39 2.38 -25.24
C ALA A 205 1.92 0.98 -25.60
N GLY A 206 1.74 0.11 -24.61
CA GLY A 206 1.34 -1.27 -24.84
C GLY A 206 0.33 -1.77 -23.83
N VAL A 207 -0.45 -2.75 -24.26
CA VAL A 207 -1.25 -3.62 -23.40
C VAL A 207 -0.84 -5.05 -23.70
N GLY A 208 -0.68 -5.84 -22.65
CA GLY A 208 -0.19 -7.20 -22.72
C GLY A 208 -1.04 -8.11 -21.86
N MET A 209 -1.48 -9.22 -22.42
CA MET A 209 -2.16 -10.26 -21.65
C MET A 209 -1.14 -10.94 -20.74
N MET A 210 -1.40 -11.04 -19.43
CA MET A 210 -0.55 -11.84 -18.55
C MET A 210 -0.74 -13.32 -18.88
N SER A 211 0.35 -14.08 -18.97
CA SER A 211 0.27 -15.53 -19.12
C SER A 211 -0.12 -16.17 -17.80
N ASP A 212 -0.67 -17.38 -17.87
CA ASP A 212 -0.86 -18.24 -16.70
C ASP A 212 -1.66 -17.50 -15.61
N VAL A 213 -2.88 -17.09 -15.94
CA VAL A 213 -3.85 -16.57 -14.97
C VAL A 213 -4.77 -17.71 -14.53
N GLY A 214 -4.71 -18.05 -13.25
CA GLY A 214 -5.57 -19.01 -12.60
C GLY A 214 -6.72 -18.31 -11.90
N HIS A 215 -7.94 -18.76 -12.15
CA HIS A 215 -9.14 -18.20 -11.53
C HIS A 215 -9.46 -18.92 -10.22
N ILE A 216 -9.72 -18.14 -9.18
CA ILE A 216 -10.20 -18.64 -7.89
C ILE A 216 -11.68 -18.24 -7.78
N TYR A 217 -12.56 -19.22 -7.83
CA TYR A 217 -14.02 -19.03 -7.71
C TYR A 217 -14.55 -19.35 -6.31
N GLU A 218 -13.84 -20.20 -5.57
CA GLU A 218 -14.18 -20.61 -4.22
C GLU A 218 -12.92 -20.91 -3.42
N VAL A 219 -13.03 -20.82 -2.09
CA VAL A 219 -11.95 -21.21 -1.18
C VAL A 219 -12.45 -22.37 -0.33
N ASN A 220 -12.11 -23.58 -0.75
CA ASN A 220 -12.50 -24.79 -0.05
C ASN A 220 -11.27 -25.47 0.56
N ALA A 221 -11.20 -25.51 1.89
CA ALA A 221 -10.05 -26.03 2.63
C ALA A 221 -10.18 -27.53 2.85
N SER A 222 -9.55 -28.33 2.00
CA SER A 222 -9.52 -29.80 2.19
C SER A 222 -8.67 -30.21 3.41
N GLU A 223 -8.98 -31.37 3.99
CA GLU A 223 -8.29 -31.92 5.17
C GLU A 223 -6.80 -32.19 4.94
N GLU A 224 -6.36 -32.33 3.68
CA GLU A 224 -4.93 -32.48 3.36
C GLU A 224 -4.10 -31.22 3.70
N TYR A 225 -4.74 -30.05 3.76
CA TYR A 225 -4.09 -28.78 4.12
C TYR A 225 -4.06 -28.53 5.62
N TRP A 226 -4.62 -29.42 6.45
CA TRP A 226 -4.67 -29.23 7.89
C TRP A 226 -3.35 -29.64 8.57
N ASP A 227 -2.69 -28.70 9.24
CA ASP A 227 -1.42 -28.94 9.94
C ASP A 227 -1.57 -29.40 11.41
N GLY A 228 -2.81 -29.56 11.87
CA GLY A 228 -3.15 -29.82 13.28
C GLY A 228 -3.72 -28.60 14.02
N GLN A 229 -3.50 -27.39 13.51
CA GLN A 229 -3.93 -26.12 14.11
C GLN A 229 -4.71 -25.23 13.14
N SER A 230 -4.34 -25.22 11.86
CA SER A 230 -4.94 -24.38 10.83
C SER A 230 -4.85 -25.05 9.45
N TYR A 231 -5.70 -24.62 8.52
CA TYR A 231 -5.54 -24.99 7.11
C TYR A 231 -4.49 -24.11 6.45
N GLN A 232 -3.59 -24.70 5.67
CA GLN A 232 -2.51 -24.03 4.94
C GLN A 232 -2.66 -24.30 3.45
N ILE A 233 -3.36 -23.41 2.74
CA ILE A 233 -3.66 -23.58 1.32
C ILE A 233 -2.84 -22.58 0.53
N TRP A 234 -2.20 -22.99 -0.56
CA TRP A 234 -1.56 -22.03 -1.45
C TRP A 234 -2.54 -21.52 -2.51
N ASN A 235 -2.41 -20.27 -2.91
CA ASN A 235 -3.29 -19.66 -3.92
C ASN A 235 -3.26 -20.39 -5.26
N TYR A 236 -2.12 -20.96 -5.65
CA TYR A 236 -2.02 -21.77 -6.86
C TYR A 236 -2.78 -23.10 -6.75
N ASP A 237 -2.95 -23.66 -5.54
CA ASP A 237 -3.75 -24.89 -5.33
C ASP A 237 -5.26 -24.60 -5.41
N LEU A 238 -5.66 -23.35 -5.14
CA LEU A 238 -7.04 -22.87 -5.29
C LEU A 238 -7.40 -22.53 -6.75
N ALA A 239 -6.40 -22.20 -7.56
CA ALA A 239 -6.59 -21.87 -8.96
C ALA A 239 -6.87 -23.13 -9.78
N ILE A 240 -7.93 -23.13 -10.59
CA ILE A 240 -8.38 -24.30 -11.39
C ILE A 240 -7.26 -24.89 -12.28
N ASP A 241 -6.29 -24.07 -12.69
CA ASP A 241 -5.20 -24.47 -13.58
C ASP A 241 -3.80 -24.52 -12.90
N GLY A 242 -3.72 -24.44 -11.56
CA GLY A 242 -2.44 -24.51 -10.85
C GLY A 242 -1.52 -23.31 -11.12
N SER A 243 -2.11 -22.18 -11.49
CA SER A 243 -1.38 -21.09 -12.13
C SER A 243 -0.58 -20.21 -11.18
N GLN A 244 0.51 -19.62 -11.67
CA GLN A 244 1.37 -18.73 -10.87
C GLN A 244 0.73 -17.36 -10.60
N ASN A 245 -0.11 -16.85 -11.50
CA ASN A 245 -0.88 -15.64 -11.24
C ASN A 245 -2.30 -16.05 -10.87
N SER A 246 -2.89 -15.43 -9.84
CA SER A 246 -4.23 -15.76 -9.38
C SER A 246 -5.16 -14.57 -9.41
N LEU A 247 -6.36 -14.76 -9.94
CA LEU A 247 -7.45 -13.79 -9.94
C LEU A 247 -8.62 -14.30 -9.09
N PHE A 248 -8.90 -13.61 -7.99
CA PHE A 248 -10.10 -13.84 -7.19
C PHE A 248 -11.32 -13.29 -7.92
N MET A 249 -12.26 -14.17 -8.21
CA MET A 249 -13.39 -13.91 -9.09
C MET A 249 -14.60 -13.34 -8.35
N TYR A 250 -15.27 -12.39 -8.98
CA TYR A 250 -16.60 -11.95 -8.58
C TYR A 250 -17.62 -13.01 -8.99
N GLY A 251 -18.18 -13.72 -8.01
CA GLY A 251 -19.06 -14.88 -8.22
C GLY A 251 -20.56 -14.60 -8.06
N ALA A 252 -20.96 -13.37 -7.73
CA ALA A 252 -22.39 -13.04 -7.57
C ALA A 252 -23.08 -12.79 -8.92
N PRO A 253 -24.40 -13.02 -9.02
CA PRO A 253 -25.18 -12.72 -10.22
C PRO A 253 -25.56 -11.23 -10.33
N THR A 254 -25.29 -10.43 -9.29
CA THR A 254 -25.58 -8.98 -9.26
C THR A 254 -24.48 -8.19 -9.95
N TYR A 255 -24.79 -6.97 -10.38
CA TYR A 255 -23.79 -6.06 -10.93
C TYR A 255 -22.70 -5.74 -9.88
N PRO A 256 -21.40 -5.94 -10.17
CA PRO A 256 -20.31 -5.57 -9.26
C PRO A 256 -20.37 -4.07 -8.94
N SER A 257 -20.64 -3.74 -7.67
CA SER A 257 -20.71 -2.36 -7.19
C SER A 257 -20.45 -2.28 -5.68
N LEU A 258 -20.33 -1.06 -5.15
CA LEU A 258 -20.22 -0.85 -3.70
C LEU A 258 -21.46 -1.31 -2.93
N ASP A 259 -22.64 -1.23 -3.55
CA ASP A 259 -23.91 -1.67 -2.96
C ASP A 259 -24.09 -3.20 -3.05
N TYR A 260 -23.41 -3.83 -4.00
CA TYR A 260 -23.46 -5.28 -4.24
C TYR A 260 -22.05 -5.90 -4.29
N PRO A 261 -21.29 -5.87 -3.18
CA PRO A 261 -20.00 -6.57 -3.12
C PRO A 261 -20.21 -8.09 -3.07
N TYR A 262 -19.26 -8.84 -3.61
CA TYR A 262 -19.21 -10.29 -3.47
C TYR A 262 -18.22 -10.69 -2.39
N PHE A 263 -18.69 -11.45 -1.39
CA PHE A 263 -17.83 -12.06 -0.39
C PHE A 263 -17.60 -13.53 -0.74
N MET A 264 -16.37 -13.86 -1.11
CA MET A 264 -15.91 -15.23 -1.26
C MET A 264 -15.71 -15.83 0.13
N ASP A 265 -16.57 -16.78 0.50
CA ASP A 265 -16.51 -17.47 1.78
C ASP A 265 -15.44 -18.59 1.70
N ALA A 266 -14.44 -18.53 2.59
CA ALA A 266 -13.50 -19.61 2.81
C ALA A 266 -14.04 -20.58 3.87
N ILE A 267 -14.19 -21.86 3.49
CA ILE A 267 -14.86 -22.88 4.32
C ILE A 267 -14.05 -24.18 4.25
N PRO A 268 -13.93 -24.95 5.35
CA PRO A 268 -13.41 -26.31 5.28
C PRO A 268 -14.33 -27.23 4.49
N GLU A 269 -13.78 -28.15 3.71
CA GLU A 269 -14.55 -29.10 2.88
C GLU A 269 -15.54 -29.90 3.73
N VAL A 270 -15.09 -30.27 4.93
CA VAL A 270 -15.95 -30.76 6.00
C VAL A 270 -16.14 -29.65 7.02
N ASN A 271 -17.18 -28.84 6.82
CA ASN A 271 -17.51 -27.75 7.74
C ASN A 271 -17.72 -28.27 9.18
N THR A 272 -17.28 -27.48 10.17
CA THR A 272 -17.24 -27.87 11.59
C THR A 272 -18.10 -26.95 12.44
N THR A 273 -18.50 -27.38 13.63
CA THR A 273 -19.37 -26.59 14.53
C THR A 273 -18.62 -25.56 15.37
N TYR A 274 -17.33 -25.33 15.10
CA TYR A 274 -16.49 -24.40 15.83
C TYR A 274 -15.54 -23.68 14.85
N PRO A 275 -15.11 -22.44 15.14
CA PRO A 275 -14.21 -21.71 14.27
C PRO A 275 -12.91 -22.48 14.00
N LYS A 276 -12.42 -22.34 12.78
CA LYS A 276 -11.15 -22.85 12.28
C LYS A 276 -10.43 -21.69 11.60
N THR A 277 -9.11 -21.71 11.63
CA THR A 277 -8.29 -20.74 10.91
C THR A 277 -7.91 -21.31 9.55
N ILE A 278 -8.14 -20.54 8.49
CA ILE A 278 -7.79 -20.87 7.11
C ILE A 278 -6.78 -19.84 6.61
N ASN A 279 -5.55 -20.29 6.37
CA ASN A 279 -4.49 -19.46 5.82
C ASN A 279 -4.41 -19.69 4.31
N ILE A 280 -4.68 -18.64 3.54
CA ILE A 280 -4.47 -18.59 2.10
C ILE A 280 -3.10 -17.96 1.86
N ASN A 281 -2.12 -18.81 1.57
CA ASN A 281 -0.74 -18.45 1.36
C ASN A 281 -0.53 -18.03 -0.10
N ILE A 282 -0.12 -16.78 -0.33
CA ILE A 282 0.29 -16.31 -1.66
C ILE A 282 1.81 -16.38 -1.77
N ALA A 283 2.28 -17.19 -2.71
CA ALA A 283 3.70 -17.56 -2.80
C ALA A 283 4.58 -16.47 -3.40
N SER A 284 5.89 -16.54 -3.14
CA SER A 284 6.87 -15.70 -3.84
C SER A 284 6.82 -15.93 -5.36
N PHE A 285 7.15 -14.89 -6.14
CA PHE A 285 7.13 -14.90 -7.61
C PHE A 285 5.75 -15.09 -8.26
N THR A 286 4.68 -14.99 -7.47
CA THR A 286 3.30 -14.95 -7.96
C THR A 286 2.79 -13.52 -8.00
N SER A 287 1.74 -13.28 -8.76
CA SER A 287 0.95 -12.05 -8.65
C SER A 287 -0.49 -12.39 -8.29
N THR A 288 -1.06 -11.69 -7.32
CA THR A 288 -2.42 -11.91 -6.84
C THR A 288 -3.30 -10.69 -7.10
N TYR A 289 -4.46 -10.93 -7.69
CA TYR A 289 -5.40 -9.91 -8.10
C TYR A 289 -6.80 -10.23 -7.59
N PHE A 290 -7.59 -9.18 -7.39
CA PHE A 290 -9.01 -9.29 -7.09
C PHE A 290 -9.79 -8.61 -8.21
N GLN A 291 -10.82 -9.28 -8.73
CA GLN A 291 -11.80 -8.55 -9.52
C GLN A 291 -12.46 -7.47 -8.65
N PRO A 292 -12.85 -6.32 -9.24
CA PRO A 292 -13.52 -5.27 -8.50
C PRO A 292 -14.69 -5.79 -7.65
N PHE A 293 -14.82 -5.24 -6.44
CA PHE A 293 -15.86 -5.59 -5.46
C PHE A 293 -15.87 -7.06 -5.00
N THR A 294 -14.74 -7.77 -5.13
CA THR A 294 -14.55 -9.12 -4.62
C THR A 294 -13.75 -9.09 -3.32
N TYR A 295 -14.35 -9.57 -2.24
CA TYR A 295 -13.76 -9.60 -0.90
C TYR A 295 -13.64 -11.04 -0.42
N LEU A 296 -12.75 -11.26 0.54
CA LEU A 296 -12.55 -12.54 1.20
C LEU A 296 -13.12 -12.48 2.62
N ARG A 297 -13.76 -13.56 3.07
CA ARG A 297 -14.07 -13.75 4.50
C ARG A 297 -14.16 -15.22 4.87
N GLY A 298 -14.17 -15.54 6.16
CA GLY A 298 -14.51 -16.88 6.62
C GLY A 298 -16.00 -17.18 6.44
N GLY A 299 -16.33 -18.35 5.91
CA GLY A 299 -17.73 -18.78 5.87
C GLY A 299 -18.25 -19.15 7.26
N LEU A 300 -19.56 -19.35 7.36
CA LEU A 300 -20.23 -19.71 8.61
C LEU A 300 -19.83 -21.11 9.07
N VAL A 301 -19.60 -21.26 10.38
CA VAL A 301 -19.42 -22.57 10.99
C VAL A 301 -20.74 -23.35 10.94
N LEU A 302 -20.65 -24.68 10.93
CA LEU A 302 -21.82 -25.56 10.84
C LEU A 302 -22.84 -25.25 11.96
N PHE A 303 -24.10 -25.07 11.55
CA PHE A 303 -25.25 -24.73 12.41
C PHE A 303 -25.21 -23.33 13.06
N SER A 304 -24.33 -22.42 12.60
CA SER A 304 -24.34 -21.01 13.03
C SER A 304 -24.88 -20.08 11.94
N ASP A 305 -25.50 -18.99 12.37
CA ASP A 305 -25.96 -17.87 11.54
C ASP A 305 -25.05 -16.62 11.66
N SER A 306 -24.06 -16.67 12.56
CA SER A 306 -23.30 -15.49 13.00
C SER A 306 -21.82 -15.76 13.25
N ILE A 307 -21.44 -16.99 13.59
CA ILE A 307 -20.05 -17.36 13.87
C ILE A 307 -19.40 -17.83 12.57
N ARG A 308 -18.25 -17.23 12.25
CA ARG A 308 -17.47 -17.53 11.05
C ARG A 308 -16.13 -18.18 11.39
N HIS A 309 -15.57 -18.87 10.41
CA HIS A 309 -14.15 -19.23 10.40
C HIS A 309 -13.27 -17.98 10.37
N GLU A 310 -12.02 -18.12 10.80
CA GLU A 310 -11.00 -17.07 10.68
C GLU A 310 -10.25 -17.29 9.37
N VAL A 311 -9.93 -16.20 8.65
CA VAL A 311 -9.21 -16.27 7.38
C VAL A 311 -8.04 -15.33 7.37
N ASN A 312 -6.88 -15.82 6.95
CA ASN A 312 -5.69 -15.00 6.80
C ASN A 312 -5.23 -15.06 5.34
N LEU A 313 -5.15 -13.92 4.67
CA LEU A 313 -4.44 -13.78 3.41
C LEU A 313 -2.96 -13.53 3.72
N VAL A 314 -2.12 -14.55 3.56
CA VAL A 314 -0.72 -14.55 4.03
C VAL A 314 0.24 -14.35 2.86
N ASN A 315 0.90 -13.19 2.82
CA ASN A 315 1.86 -12.84 1.77
C ASN A 315 3.28 -13.31 2.08
N TRP A 316 3.73 -14.34 1.36
CA TRP A 316 5.08 -14.93 1.42
C TRP A 316 6.04 -14.41 0.34
N GLY A 317 5.72 -13.30 -0.32
CA GLY A 317 6.60 -12.70 -1.34
C GLY A 317 5.94 -12.42 -2.68
N SER A 318 4.62 -12.47 -2.75
CA SER A 318 3.80 -12.15 -3.92
C SER A 318 3.68 -10.64 -4.11
N ASN A 319 3.42 -10.23 -5.35
CA ASN A 319 2.94 -8.88 -5.65
C ASN A 319 1.41 -8.89 -5.63
N ILE A 320 0.81 -8.08 -4.77
CA ILE A 320 -0.64 -7.85 -4.77
C ILE A 320 -0.88 -6.52 -5.46
N CYS A 321 -1.60 -6.53 -6.56
CA CYS A 321 -1.95 -5.30 -7.26
C CYS A 321 -3.36 -4.87 -6.90
N LEU A 322 -3.50 -3.62 -6.48
CA LEU A 322 -4.72 -2.98 -6.01
C LEU A 322 -4.93 -1.70 -6.82
N ASP A 323 -5.85 -1.72 -7.77
CA ASP A 323 -6.04 -0.58 -8.68
C ASP A 323 -7.24 0.29 -8.29
N PHE A 324 -8.45 -0.27 -8.42
CA PHE A 324 -9.72 0.45 -8.23
C PHE A 324 -10.55 -0.14 -7.07
N VAL A 325 -9.95 -1.01 -6.26
CA VAL A 325 -10.69 -1.86 -5.32
C VAL A 325 -10.45 -1.43 -3.88
N GLU A 326 -11.55 -1.23 -3.15
CA GLU A 326 -11.54 -1.30 -1.69
C GLU A 326 -11.46 -2.79 -1.30
N LEU A 327 -10.30 -3.32 -0.97
CA LEU A 327 -10.20 -4.67 -0.42
C LEU A 327 -10.56 -4.64 1.06
N VAL A 328 -11.74 -5.15 1.39
CA VAL A 328 -12.30 -5.10 2.75
C VAL A 328 -11.97 -6.36 3.54
N PHE A 329 -11.27 -6.16 4.65
CA PHE A 329 -11.01 -7.13 5.71
C PHE A 329 -11.93 -6.85 6.89
N GLY A 330 -12.59 -7.88 7.39
CA GLY A 330 -13.48 -7.82 8.56
C GLY A 330 -13.96 -9.21 8.93
N GLU A 331 -14.71 -9.30 10.03
CA GLU A 331 -15.31 -10.58 10.47
C GLU A 331 -14.27 -11.69 10.64
N ASN A 332 -13.16 -11.40 11.35
CA ASN A 332 -12.02 -12.32 11.57
C ASN A 332 -11.26 -12.67 10.29
N THR A 333 -11.12 -11.72 9.37
CA THR A 333 -10.31 -11.85 8.16
C THR A 333 -9.13 -10.91 8.23
N ASN A 334 -7.89 -11.39 8.10
CA ASN A 334 -6.69 -10.58 8.24
C ASN A 334 -5.83 -10.61 6.96
N TYR A 335 -5.01 -9.58 6.81
CA TYR A 335 -3.88 -9.60 5.88
C TYR A 335 -2.60 -9.77 6.70
N VAL A 336 -1.77 -10.75 6.35
CA VAL A 336 -0.52 -11.06 7.06
C VAL A 336 0.65 -10.93 6.10
N HIS A 337 1.56 -10.01 6.37
CA HIS A 337 2.69 -9.71 5.51
C HIS A 337 4.00 -10.29 6.06
N TYR A 338 4.60 -11.22 5.33
CA TYR A 338 5.98 -11.70 5.57
C TYR A 338 6.99 -11.09 4.60
N SER A 339 6.63 -10.98 3.31
CA SER A 339 7.41 -10.31 2.28
C SER A 339 6.56 -10.05 1.03
N GLY A 340 7.14 -9.41 0.01
CA GLY A 340 6.46 -9.09 -1.26
C GLY A 340 6.15 -7.61 -1.39
N GLN A 341 5.27 -7.25 -2.32
CA GLN A 341 4.89 -5.86 -2.58
C GLN A 341 3.36 -5.70 -2.61
N LEU A 342 2.92 -4.51 -2.22
CA LEU A 342 1.55 -4.04 -2.39
C LEU A 342 1.61 -2.90 -3.40
N ASP A 343 1.17 -3.18 -4.63
CA ASP A 343 1.20 -2.23 -5.73
C ASP A 343 -0.15 -1.52 -5.79
N PHE A 344 -0.18 -0.25 -5.37
CA PHE A 344 -1.37 0.58 -5.43
C PHE A 344 -1.33 1.39 -6.71
N SER A 345 -2.26 1.12 -7.62
CA SER A 345 -2.20 1.73 -8.94
C SER A 345 -2.70 3.19 -8.91
N GLY A 346 -3.52 3.58 -7.91
CA GLY A 346 -3.92 4.98 -7.67
C GLY A 346 -4.32 5.27 -6.22
N GLU A 347 -4.63 6.54 -5.90
CA GLU A 347 -5.08 6.94 -4.55
C GLU A 347 -6.38 6.25 -4.12
N THR A 348 -7.24 5.85 -5.05
CA THR A 348 -8.52 5.20 -4.72
C THR A 348 -8.37 3.73 -4.32
N ALA A 349 -7.23 3.11 -4.58
CA ALA A 349 -6.96 1.75 -4.15
C ALA A 349 -6.86 1.71 -2.63
N CYS A 350 -7.68 0.90 -1.98
CA CYS A 350 -7.80 0.94 -0.52
C CYS A 350 -7.77 -0.45 0.07
N MET A 351 -6.93 -0.69 1.09
CA MET A 351 -7.14 -1.83 1.99
C MET A 351 -7.85 -1.33 3.24
N GLN A 352 -9.01 -1.91 3.54
CA GLN A 352 -9.81 -1.50 4.68
C GLN A 352 -9.89 -2.59 5.73
N PHE A 353 -9.55 -2.25 6.97
CA PHE A 353 -9.66 -3.15 8.12
C PHE A 353 -10.75 -2.64 9.06
N ARG A 354 -11.73 -3.49 9.37
CA ARG A 354 -12.85 -3.20 10.29
C ARG A 354 -12.96 -4.26 11.38
N GLN A 355 -14.03 -4.24 12.17
CA GLN A 355 -14.27 -5.13 13.31
C GLN A 355 -13.73 -6.56 13.14
N GLY A 356 -12.77 -6.91 14.01
CA GLY A 356 -12.17 -8.23 14.11
C GLY A 356 -11.12 -8.53 13.04
N SER A 357 -10.60 -7.53 12.32
CA SER A 357 -9.54 -7.72 11.32
C SER A 357 -8.31 -6.89 11.62
N ALA A 358 -7.16 -7.37 11.14
CA ALA A 358 -5.88 -6.70 11.31
C ALA A 358 -5.06 -6.68 10.02
N LEU A 359 -4.33 -5.58 9.84
CA LEU A 359 -3.10 -5.55 9.04
C LEU A 359 -1.97 -6.06 9.93
N VAL A 360 -1.48 -7.27 9.65
CA VAL A 360 -0.42 -7.91 10.43
C VAL A 360 0.91 -7.82 9.66
N VAL A 361 1.95 -7.27 10.28
CA VAL A 361 3.33 -7.34 9.78
C VAL A 361 4.09 -8.36 10.63
N ALA A 362 4.57 -9.43 10.00
CA ALA A 362 5.20 -10.54 10.70
C ALA A 362 6.52 -10.16 11.38
N ASP A 363 7.02 -11.05 12.25
CA ASP A 363 8.27 -10.86 12.98
C ASP A 363 9.45 -10.57 12.05
N SER A 364 10.25 -9.55 12.39
CA SER A 364 11.45 -9.12 11.66
C SER A 364 11.20 -8.76 10.19
N THR A 365 9.97 -8.42 9.83
CA THR A 365 9.58 -8.00 8.48
C THR A 365 9.42 -6.47 8.41
N THR A 366 9.74 -5.90 7.25
CA THR A 366 9.40 -4.50 6.93
C THR A 366 8.37 -4.47 5.82
N LEU A 367 7.26 -3.78 6.05
CA LEU A 367 6.27 -3.44 5.04
C LEU A 367 6.33 -1.94 4.74
N HIS A 368 6.59 -1.59 3.49
CA HIS A 368 6.38 -0.23 2.97
C HIS A 368 5.01 -0.19 2.31
N PHE A 369 4.05 0.43 3.00
CA PHE A 369 2.67 0.52 2.56
C PHE A 369 2.43 1.80 1.77
N GLY A 370 2.09 1.66 0.49
CA GLY A 370 1.78 2.78 -0.40
C GLY A 370 2.98 3.68 -0.70
N PRO A 371 4.11 3.15 -1.19
CA PRO A 371 5.26 3.97 -1.56
C PRO A 371 4.85 5.12 -2.51
N GLY A 372 5.38 6.33 -2.29
CA GLY A 372 5.12 7.48 -3.17
C GLY A 372 3.74 8.12 -3.00
N GLY A 373 3.01 7.82 -1.93
CA GLY A 373 1.68 8.38 -1.68
C GLY A 373 0.53 7.54 -2.24
N HIS A 374 0.81 6.41 -2.88
CA HIS A 374 -0.22 5.65 -3.60
C HIS A 374 -1.11 4.81 -2.68
N GLY A 375 -2.40 4.80 -3.02
CA GLY A 375 -3.43 4.07 -2.29
C GLY A 375 -3.78 4.63 -0.91
N MET A 376 -4.60 3.87 -0.20
CA MET A 376 -5.11 4.19 1.12
C MET A 376 -5.06 2.97 2.05
N LEU A 377 -4.69 3.21 3.30
CA LEU A 377 -4.98 2.31 4.42
C LEU A 377 -6.20 2.85 5.15
N ALA A 378 -7.32 2.13 5.16
CA ALA A 378 -8.49 2.52 5.92
C ALA A 378 -8.60 1.69 7.21
N LEU A 379 -8.57 2.36 8.36
CA LEU A 379 -8.86 1.75 9.65
C LEU A 379 -10.24 2.19 10.11
N ARG A 380 -11.13 1.21 10.22
CA ARG A 380 -12.47 1.37 10.78
C ARG A 380 -12.53 0.89 12.23
N THR A 381 -13.58 1.31 12.96
CA THR A 381 -13.83 0.82 14.33
C THR A 381 -13.66 -0.71 14.39
N GLY A 382 -12.82 -1.15 15.32
CA GLY A 382 -12.52 -2.56 15.57
C GLY A 382 -11.57 -3.23 14.58
N GLY A 383 -11.05 -2.50 13.59
CA GLY A 383 -9.87 -2.91 12.82
C GLY A 383 -8.58 -2.46 13.53
N SER A 384 -7.49 -3.22 13.36
CA SER A 384 -6.20 -2.93 14.00
C SER A 384 -5.00 -3.03 13.03
N ILE A 385 -3.86 -2.58 13.52
CA ILE A 385 -2.53 -2.86 12.96
C ILE A 385 -1.78 -3.65 14.02
N ASP A 386 -1.29 -4.83 13.64
CA ASP A 386 -0.58 -5.74 14.54
C ASP A 386 0.86 -5.91 14.03
N LEU A 387 1.82 -5.45 14.82
CA LEU A 387 3.23 -5.48 14.45
C LEU A 387 3.97 -6.56 15.25
N GLY A 388 4.52 -7.54 14.54
CA GLY A 388 5.38 -8.59 15.08
C GLY A 388 6.68 -8.05 15.69
N LYS A 389 7.41 -8.91 16.39
CA LYS A 389 8.67 -8.55 17.05
C LYS A 389 9.72 -8.14 16.01
N GLY A 390 10.33 -6.98 16.18
CA GLY A 390 11.36 -6.48 15.25
C GLY A 390 10.79 -6.01 13.91
N SER A 391 9.47 -5.96 13.76
CA SER A 391 8.82 -5.57 12.51
C SER A 391 8.76 -4.04 12.34
N THR A 392 8.65 -3.59 11.10
CA THR A 392 8.45 -2.18 10.76
C THR A 392 7.30 -2.05 9.77
N LEU A 393 6.34 -1.19 10.07
CA LEU A 393 5.37 -0.69 9.10
C LEU A 393 5.73 0.77 8.78
N LEU A 394 6.08 1.04 7.53
CA LEU A 394 6.23 2.38 6.99
C LEU A 394 4.98 2.70 6.16
N ILE A 395 4.13 3.59 6.66
CA ILE A 395 2.98 4.12 5.92
C ILE A 395 3.47 5.34 5.14
N ASP A 396 3.47 5.29 3.82
CA ASP A 396 3.87 6.40 2.94
C ASP A 396 2.72 6.88 2.06
N ASN A 397 1.48 6.67 2.50
CA ASN A 397 0.26 7.10 1.83
C ASN A 397 -0.78 7.62 2.83
N MET A 398 -2.03 7.71 2.38
CA MET A 398 -3.14 8.18 3.21
C MET A 398 -3.66 7.09 4.16
N LEU A 399 -3.59 7.38 5.46
CA LEU A 399 -4.29 6.64 6.51
C LEU A 399 -5.65 7.28 6.77
N MET A 400 -6.73 6.57 6.42
CA MET A 400 -8.10 7.02 6.62
C MET A 400 -8.71 6.40 7.87
N LEU A 401 -9.12 7.25 8.82
CA LEU A 401 -9.88 6.84 10.00
C LEU A 401 -11.37 7.07 9.75
N THR A 402 -12.17 5.99 9.82
CA THR A 402 -13.62 6.04 9.54
C THR A 402 -14.41 5.24 10.57
N PRO A 403 -15.47 5.78 11.21
CA PRO A 403 -16.26 5.00 12.16
C PRO A 403 -17.01 3.87 11.44
N TYR A 404 -17.25 2.75 12.14
CA TYR A 404 -18.05 1.64 11.63
C TYR A 404 -19.06 1.17 12.68
N HIS A 405 -20.35 1.29 12.34
CA HIS A 405 -21.46 1.09 13.28
C HIS A 405 -21.21 1.70 14.67
N PRO A 406 -20.83 2.99 14.75
CA PRO A 406 -20.52 3.61 16.03
C PRO A 406 -21.77 3.63 16.91
N ASP A 407 -21.62 3.25 18.18
CA ASP A 407 -22.63 3.55 19.18
C ASP A 407 -22.53 5.06 19.47
N PRO A 408 -23.57 5.85 19.16
CA PRO A 408 -23.54 7.29 19.36
C PRO A 408 -23.39 7.69 20.85
N THR A 409 -23.62 6.75 21.77
CA THR A 409 -23.50 6.96 23.22
C THR A 409 -22.15 6.53 23.78
N ASP A 410 -21.33 5.81 23.01
CA ASP A 410 -20.00 5.36 23.43
C ASP A 410 -18.91 5.97 22.52
N PRO A 411 -18.23 7.03 22.96
CA PRO A 411 -17.13 7.63 22.21
C PRO A 411 -15.99 6.66 21.88
N GLU A 412 -15.77 5.60 22.69
CA GLU A 412 -14.71 4.61 22.46
C GLU A 412 -15.06 3.71 21.27
N SER A 413 -16.36 3.49 20.99
CA SER A 413 -16.83 2.78 19.80
C SER A 413 -16.55 3.52 18.48
N ARG A 414 -15.98 4.72 18.54
CA ARG A 414 -15.59 5.55 17.38
C ARG A 414 -14.09 5.65 17.20
N GLN A 415 -13.32 4.93 18.00
CA GLN A 415 -11.87 5.01 18.02
C GLN A 415 -11.24 3.79 17.35
N VAL A 416 -9.99 3.95 16.90
CA VAL A 416 -9.12 2.85 16.46
C VAL A 416 -7.99 2.72 17.47
N TYR A 417 -7.62 1.48 17.78
CA TYR A 417 -6.56 1.16 18.71
C TYR A 417 -5.53 0.25 18.05
N MET A 418 -4.28 0.43 18.42
CA MET A 418 -3.19 -0.50 18.12
C MET A 418 -2.18 -0.52 19.26
N GLU A 419 -1.32 -1.54 19.27
CA GLU A 419 -0.24 -1.67 20.24
C GLU A 419 1.13 -1.60 19.55
N LEU A 420 2.04 -0.81 20.14
CA LEU A 420 3.45 -0.79 19.76
C LEU A 420 4.28 -1.50 20.82
N ASN A 421 4.54 -2.77 20.56
CA ASN A 421 5.30 -3.65 21.43
C ASN A 421 6.82 -3.49 21.27
N PRO A 422 7.63 -3.93 22.25
CA PRO A 422 9.08 -3.76 22.19
C PRO A 422 9.69 -4.31 20.90
N GLY A 423 10.47 -3.45 20.22
CA GLY A 423 11.17 -3.78 18.99
C GLY A 423 10.33 -3.62 17.71
N SER A 424 9.03 -3.35 17.78
CA SER A 424 8.25 -2.99 16.58
C SER A 424 8.31 -1.47 16.31
N THR A 425 8.14 -1.09 15.05
CA THR A 425 8.14 0.32 14.62
C THR A 425 6.95 0.61 13.71
N LEU A 426 6.19 1.66 14.04
CA LEU A 426 5.31 2.34 13.10
C LEU A 426 5.99 3.65 12.68
N ALA A 427 6.16 3.85 11.38
CA ALA A 427 6.74 5.07 10.82
C ALA A 427 5.84 5.63 9.72
N PHE A 428 5.92 6.95 9.53
CA PHE A 428 5.25 7.67 8.46
C PHE A 428 6.26 8.27 7.49
N GLY A 429 6.04 8.05 6.19
CA GLY A 429 6.88 8.54 5.09
C GLY A 429 6.62 10.01 4.72
N GLU A 430 7.29 10.49 3.68
CA GLU A 430 7.22 11.89 3.24
C GLU A 430 5.87 12.24 2.59
N HIS A 431 5.16 11.25 2.05
CA HIS A 431 3.85 11.43 1.40
C HIS A 431 2.68 11.04 2.31
N ALA A 432 2.98 10.66 3.55
CA ALA A 432 1.98 10.17 4.47
C ALA A 432 1.05 11.28 4.98
N SER A 433 -0.24 10.96 5.10
CA SER A 433 -1.24 11.83 5.74
C SER A 433 -2.22 11.01 6.55
N ILE A 434 -2.86 11.63 7.54
CA ILE A 434 -3.94 11.01 8.31
C ILE A 434 -5.19 11.86 8.15
N ILE A 435 -6.28 11.24 7.69
CA ILE A 435 -7.56 11.94 7.54
C ILE A 435 -8.67 11.26 8.32
N ARG A 436 -9.68 12.05 8.68
CA ARG A 436 -10.95 11.56 9.22
C ARG A 436 -12.01 11.72 8.15
N LYS A 437 -12.71 10.64 7.81
CA LYS A 437 -13.84 10.66 6.88
C LYS A 437 -15.09 10.12 7.56
N PHE A 438 -16.23 10.63 7.14
CA PHE A 438 -17.56 10.20 7.58
C PHE A 438 -17.77 10.19 9.12
N ASN A 439 -17.00 11.00 9.85
CA ASN A 439 -17.19 11.20 11.28
C ASN A 439 -17.84 12.57 11.55
N PRO A 440 -19.14 12.63 11.91
CA PRO A 440 -19.83 13.89 12.15
C PRO A 440 -19.27 14.70 13.34
N GLU A 441 -18.69 14.03 14.34
CA GLU A 441 -18.14 14.68 15.54
C GLU A 441 -16.66 15.05 15.39
N ASN A 442 -15.99 14.57 14.32
CA ASN A 442 -14.60 14.86 14.01
C ASN A 442 -13.62 14.52 15.17
N ASP A 443 -13.96 13.53 15.99
CA ASP A 443 -13.29 13.20 17.25
C ASP A 443 -12.47 11.91 17.21
N MET A 444 -12.59 11.12 16.15
CA MET A 444 -11.86 9.86 15.96
C MET A 444 -10.34 10.09 15.97
N ARG A 445 -9.61 9.17 16.60
CA ARG A 445 -8.15 9.18 16.73
C ARG A 445 -7.59 7.78 16.48
N LEU A 446 -6.33 7.76 16.06
CA LEU A 446 -5.50 6.56 16.13
C LEU A 446 -4.89 6.51 17.53
N ASN A 447 -5.39 5.60 18.37
CA ASN A 447 -4.92 5.43 19.74
C ASN A 447 -3.83 4.35 19.76
N ILE A 448 -2.64 4.72 20.21
CA ILE A 448 -1.47 3.84 20.17
C ILE A 448 -1.02 3.55 21.60
N TYR A 449 -1.13 2.30 22.04
CA TYR A 449 -0.55 1.85 23.29
C TYR A 449 0.96 1.68 23.13
N MET A 450 1.73 2.60 23.73
CA MET A 450 3.18 2.67 23.65
C MET A 450 3.83 1.67 24.62
N ASN A 451 3.73 0.38 24.30
CA ASN A 451 4.25 -0.74 25.10
C ASN A 451 5.78 -0.97 24.93
N GLY A 452 6.48 -0.01 24.34
CA GLY A 452 7.93 -0.01 24.15
C GLY A 452 8.39 -0.14 22.70
N GLY A 453 7.47 -0.14 21.75
CA GLY A 453 7.78 0.05 20.32
C GLY A 453 8.05 1.52 19.97
N ASN A 454 8.50 1.75 18.75
CA ASN A 454 8.87 3.06 18.23
C ASN A 454 7.76 3.63 17.32
N LEU A 455 7.46 4.91 17.49
CA LEU A 455 6.57 5.67 16.62
C LEU A 455 7.33 6.85 16.03
N ASP A 456 7.53 6.83 14.71
CA ASP A 456 8.09 7.95 13.96
C ASP A 456 6.99 8.66 13.15
N ASP A 457 6.44 9.72 13.74
CA ASP A 457 5.48 10.64 13.08
C ASP A 457 6.14 11.95 12.65
N SER A 458 7.48 11.99 12.57
CA SER A 458 8.23 13.22 12.30
C SER A 458 7.99 13.79 10.91
N ARG A 459 7.55 12.94 9.96
CA ARG A 459 7.23 13.31 8.58
C ARG A 459 5.78 13.70 8.35
N LEU A 460 4.88 13.42 9.30
CA LEU A 460 3.48 13.83 9.16
C LEU A 460 3.32 15.35 9.28
N PRO A 461 2.33 15.96 8.60
CA PRO A 461 1.90 17.33 8.88
C PRO A 461 1.55 17.53 10.36
N PRO A 462 1.83 18.71 10.97
CA PRO A 462 1.53 18.96 12.38
C PRO A 462 0.07 18.70 12.78
N GLU A 463 -0.87 19.03 11.90
CA GLU A 463 -2.31 18.80 12.07
C GLU A 463 -2.67 17.31 12.14
N ASP A 464 -1.98 16.47 11.37
CA ASP A 464 -2.21 15.02 11.32
C ASP A 464 -1.63 14.33 12.55
N ARG A 465 -0.52 14.83 13.09
CA ARG A 465 0.03 14.34 14.37
C ARG A 465 -0.94 14.50 15.53
N LEU A 466 -1.85 15.49 15.47
CA LEU A 466 -2.91 15.67 16.48
C LEU A 466 -4.01 14.59 16.40
N LEU A 467 -4.00 13.78 15.33
CA LEU A 467 -4.90 12.64 15.16
C LEU A 467 -4.37 11.37 15.83
N ILE A 468 -3.11 11.38 16.26
CA ILE A 468 -2.48 10.28 17.00
C ILE A 468 -2.55 10.56 18.49
N ASN A 469 -3.19 9.67 19.23
CA ASN A 469 -3.21 9.69 20.69
C ASN A 469 -2.25 8.62 21.23
N ARG A 470 -1.16 9.05 21.87
CA ARG A 470 -0.17 8.15 22.50
C ARG A 470 -0.61 7.80 23.92
N ILE A 471 -0.91 6.53 24.15
CA ILE A 471 -1.31 6.00 25.45
C ILE A 471 -0.12 5.25 26.06
N TYR A 472 0.42 5.80 27.15
CA TYR A 472 1.54 5.17 27.85
C TYR A 472 1.03 4.37 29.06
N PRO A 473 1.64 3.21 29.34
CA PRO A 473 1.31 2.47 30.55
C PRO A 473 1.61 3.31 31.80
N LEU A 474 0.74 3.21 32.80
CA LEU A 474 0.90 3.93 34.05
C LEU A 474 2.01 3.27 34.89
N PRO A 475 3.04 4.03 35.29
CA PRO A 475 4.06 3.51 36.19
C PRO A 475 3.46 3.11 37.55
N SER A 476 3.93 2.00 38.12
CA SER A 476 3.65 1.63 39.51
C SER A 476 4.17 2.71 40.47
N ALA A 477 3.45 2.88 41.59
CA ALA A 477 3.91 3.68 42.72
C ALA A 477 5.20 3.10 43.34
N ASN A 478 5.36 1.78 43.29
CA ASN A 478 6.60 1.12 43.68
C ASN A 478 7.56 1.08 42.49
N GLN A 479 8.66 1.84 42.58
CA GLN A 479 9.66 1.96 41.52
C GLN A 479 10.26 0.60 41.12
N ALA A 480 10.35 -0.36 42.03
CA ALA A 480 10.84 -1.70 41.73
C ALA A 480 10.01 -2.41 40.67
N ASP A 481 8.71 -2.17 40.60
CA ASP A 481 7.84 -2.82 39.61
C ASP A 481 8.00 -2.18 38.22
N ASN A 482 8.59 -0.99 38.14
CA ASN A 482 8.87 -0.27 36.90
C ASN A 482 10.21 -0.67 36.28
N ILE A 483 11.02 -1.49 36.95
CA ILE A 483 12.36 -1.90 36.50
C ILE A 483 12.38 -3.39 36.20
N HIS A 484 12.68 -3.76 34.96
CA HIS A 484 12.91 -5.14 34.54
C HIS A 484 14.32 -5.31 33.98
N LEU A 485 15.03 -6.34 34.46
CA LEU A 485 16.34 -6.74 33.95
C LEU A 485 16.22 -8.00 33.10
N SER A 486 16.84 -8.02 31.91
CA SER A 486 16.84 -9.17 31.01
C SER A 486 18.12 -9.19 30.13
N PRO A 487 18.65 -10.37 29.77
CA PRO A 487 18.39 -11.64 30.44
C PRO A 487 18.89 -11.58 31.90
N ASN A 488 18.34 -12.42 32.77
CA ASN A 488 18.85 -12.59 34.14
C ASN A 488 18.77 -14.09 34.47
N PRO A 489 19.90 -14.83 34.38
CA PRO A 489 21.27 -14.32 34.34
C PRO A 489 21.70 -13.76 32.97
N ALA A 490 22.68 -12.85 32.94
CA ALA A 490 23.24 -12.24 31.72
C ALA A 490 24.70 -12.65 31.48
N SER A 491 25.11 -12.72 30.21
CA SER A 491 26.49 -12.99 29.79
C SER A 491 27.18 -11.70 29.35
N ASP A 492 26.76 -11.08 28.24
CA ASP A 492 27.53 -9.99 27.65
C ASP A 492 26.82 -8.64 27.79
N ILE A 493 25.50 -8.65 27.66
CA ILE A 493 24.64 -7.47 27.73
C ILE A 493 23.56 -7.73 28.78
N LEU A 494 23.37 -6.74 29.66
CA LEU A 494 22.22 -6.64 30.55
C LEU A 494 21.31 -5.51 30.05
N GLU A 495 20.10 -5.84 29.65
CA GLU A 495 19.08 -4.85 29.33
C GLU A 495 18.31 -4.46 30.58
N CYS A 496 18.21 -3.15 30.82
CA CYS A 496 17.35 -2.56 31.82
C CYS A 496 16.19 -1.86 31.11
N ARG A 497 14.98 -2.40 31.29
CA ARG A 497 13.72 -1.75 30.87
C ARG A 497 13.16 -0.96 32.05
N TYR A 498 12.95 0.34 31.85
CA TYR A 498 12.40 1.25 32.86
C TYR A 498 11.11 1.91 32.38
N LEU A 499 10.04 1.85 33.17
CA LEU A 499 8.78 2.56 32.91
C LEU A 499 8.77 3.92 33.63
N ALA A 500 9.05 4.99 32.90
CA ALA A 500 9.14 6.35 33.41
C ALA A 500 7.80 7.10 33.32
N GLU A 501 7.56 7.97 34.29
CA GLU A 501 6.36 8.81 34.34
C GLU A 501 6.45 10.04 33.44
N GLY A 502 7.68 10.49 33.16
CA GLY A 502 7.96 11.66 32.34
C GLY A 502 9.44 11.75 32.00
N ALA A 503 9.80 12.84 31.32
CA ALA A 503 11.19 13.09 30.97
C ALA A 503 12.05 13.34 32.20
N SER A 504 13.17 12.61 32.33
CA SER A 504 14.08 12.74 33.48
C SER A 504 15.50 12.30 33.10
N THR A 505 16.42 12.29 34.06
CA THR A 505 17.74 11.65 33.90
C THR A 505 17.95 10.69 35.05
N LEU A 506 17.96 9.40 34.74
CA LEU A 506 18.29 8.36 35.70
C LEU A 506 19.79 8.28 35.93
N GLU A 507 20.16 7.89 37.14
CA GLU A 507 21.51 7.47 37.46
C GLU A 507 21.52 5.98 37.81
N LEU A 508 22.37 5.24 37.12
CA LEU A 508 22.47 3.80 37.18
C LEU A 508 23.83 3.41 37.71
N GLU A 509 23.85 2.59 38.76
CA GLU A 509 25.08 2.12 39.38
C GLU A 509 25.05 0.60 39.55
N ILE A 510 26.08 -0.09 39.07
CA ILE A 510 26.26 -1.54 39.30
C ILE A 510 27.22 -1.74 40.46
N PHE A 511 26.81 -2.52 41.45
CA PHE A 511 27.64 -2.91 42.59
C PHE A 511 27.95 -4.41 42.57
N ASN A 512 29.18 -4.78 42.94
CA ASN A 512 29.54 -6.17 43.24
C ASN A 512 29.02 -6.62 44.61
N ILE A 513 29.25 -7.90 44.94
CA ILE A 513 28.89 -8.49 46.23
C ILE A 513 29.56 -7.81 47.45
N GLN A 514 30.66 -7.08 47.25
CA GLN A 514 31.32 -6.28 48.29
C GLN A 514 30.70 -4.87 48.44
N GLY A 515 29.70 -4.52 47.65
CA GLY A 515 29.08 -3.19 47.65
C GLY A 515 29.93 -2.11 47.00
N GLN A 516 30.91 -2.47 46.18
CA GLN A 516 31.72 -1.51 45.42
C GLN A 516 31.02 -1.18 44.10
N SER A 517 30.84 0.11 43.82
CA SER A 517 30.32 0.61 42.53
C SER A 517 31.37 0.38 41.44
N ILE A 518 30.99 -0.32 40.36
CA ILE A 518 31.89 -0.70 39.26
C ILE A 518 31.54 0.09 37.99
N ILE A 519 30.25 0.22 37.70
CA ILE A 519 29.75 0.96 36.53
C ILE A 519 28.80 2.03 37.05
N ARG A 520 28.96 3.26 36.56
CA ARG A 520 28.05 4.37 36.82
C ARG A 520 27.74 5.07 35.50
N GLN A 521 26.45 5.20 35.19
CA GLN A 521 25.98 5.81 33.96
C GLN A 521 24.76 6.70 34.22
N LYS A 522 24.67 7.79 33.48
CA LYS A 522 23.46 8.61 33.42
C LYS A 522 22.69 8.29 32.14
N PHE A 523 21.38 8.21 32.25
CA PHE A 523 20.51 7.85 31.14
C PHE A 523 19.31 8.79 31.08
N PRO A 524 19.14 9.58 29.99
CA PRO A 524 17.95 10.39 29.81
C PRO A 524 16.76 9.46 29.56
N THR A 525 15.63 9.72 30.21
CA THR A 525 14.38 9.00 29.97
C THR A 525 13.34 9.91 29.37
N GLU A 526 12.44 9.32 28.60
CA GLU A 526 11.17 9.92 28.16
C GLU A 526 9.99 9.26 28.87
N LYS A 527 8.78 9.80 28.72
CA LYS A 527 7.58 9.16 29.26
C LYS A 527 7.38 7.78 28.64
N GLY A 528 7.04 6.77 29.45
CA GLY A 528 6.80 5.41 28.99
C GLY A 528 8.00 4.48 29.17
N PHE A 529 8.07 3.44 28.35
CA PHE A 529 9.16 2.47 28.41
C PHE A 529 10.45 3.05 27.83
N ASN A 530 11.52 2.86 28.58
CA ASN A 530 12.88 3.23 28.21
C ASN A 530 13.75 1.98 28.28
N PHE A 531 14.62 1.80 27.29
CA PHE A 531 15.48 0.63 27.19
C PHE A 531 16.94 1.06 27.25
N LEU A 532 17.69 0.42 28.12
CA LEU A 532 19.14 0.62 28.23
C LEU A 532 19.84 -0.72 28.14
N SER A 533 20.84 -0.78 27.27
CA SER A 533 21.78 -1.89 27.19
C SER A 533 23.07 -1.55 27.92
N LEU A 534 23.42 -2.33 28.93
CA LEU A 534 24.68 -2.24 29.68
C LEU A 534 25.59 -3.37 29.23
N SER A 535 26.78 -3.05 28.69
CA SER A 535 27.81 -4.07 28.46
C SER A 535 28.37 -4.53 29.80
N VAL A 536 28.28 -5.82 30.07
CA VAL A 536 28.73 -6.47 31.30
C VAL A 536 29.77 -7.57 31.02
N GLU A 537 30.22 -7.71 29.78
CA GLU A 537 31.20 -8.70 29.33
C GLU A 537 32.48 -8.69 30.18
N ALA A 538 32.97 -7.50 30.53
CA ALA A 538 34.19 -7.33 31.32
C ALA A 538 34.03 -7.65 32.82
N LEU A 539 32.81 -7.89 33.30
CA LEU A 539 32.55 -8.20 34.71
C LEU A 539 32.83 -9.69 34.98
N PRO A 540 33.54 -10.04 36.07
CA PRO A 540 33.67 -11.44 36.49
C PRO A 540 32.31 -12.10 36.75
N THR A 541 32.20 -13.42 36.50
CA THR A 541 31.05 -14.24 36.90
C THR A 541 30.73 -14.03 38.38
N GLY A 542 29.46 -13.76 38.70
CA GLY A 542 29.05 -13.48 40.07
C GLY A 542 27.74 -12.73 40.20
N TRP A 543 27.35 -12.48 41.45
CA TRP A 543 26.16 -11.69 41.77
C TRP A 543 26.47 -10.20 41.77
N TYR A 544 25.55 -9.43 41.19
CA TYR A 544 25.61 -7.97 41.14
C TYR A 544 24.26 -7.38 41.52
N THR A 545 24.27 -6.11 41.84
CA THR A 545 23.04 -5.32 41.99
C THR A 545 23.09 -4.10 41.09
N LEU A 546 21.99 -3.81 40.40
CA LEU A 546 21.78 -2.56 39.70
C LEU A 546 20.95 -1.64 40.60
N GLN A 547 21.52 -0.51 40.99
CA GLN A 547 20.80 0.60 41.59
C GLN A 547 20.34 1.56 40.50
N VAL A 548 19.05 1.84 40.47
CA VAL A 548 18.42 2.84 39.60
C VAL A 548 17.94 3.99 40.48
N SER A 549 18.53 5.17 40.29
CA SER A 549 18.17 6.39 40.99
C SER A 549 17.41 7.32 40.05
N ASP A 550 16.15 7.55 40.37
CA ASP A 550 15.24 8.48 39.70
C ASP A 550 15.06 9.73 40.59
N PRO A 551 15.25 10.95 40.06
CA PRO A 551 15.06 12.18 40.83
C PRO A 551 13.65 12.34 41.46
N ILE A 552 12.64 11.72 40.86
CA ILE A 552 11.23 11.79 41.23
C ILE A 552 10.87 10.66 42.20
N LYS A 553 11.31 9.43 41.91
CA LYS A 553 10.89 8.21 42.65
C LYS A 553 11.91 7.70 43.68
N GLY A 554 13.12 8.26 43.72
CA GLY A 554 14.19 7.81 44.59
C GLY A 554 15.00 6.67 43.98
N SER A 555 15.66 5.89 44.84
CA SER A 555 16.56 4.81 44.41
C SER A 555 15.96 3.43 44.68
N THR A 556 16.09 2.54 43.70
CA THR A 556 15.70 1.13 43.81
C THR A 556 16.86 0.23 43.41
N VAL A 557 16.98 -0.93 44.06
CA VAL A 557 18.03 -1.92 43.80
C VAL A 557 17.43 -3.21 43.25
N LYS A 558 18.01 -3.74 42.16
CA LYS A 558 17.62 -5.02 41.55
C LYS A 558 18.83 -5.97 41.48
N PRO A 559 18.73 -7.18 42.06
CA PRO A 559 19.80 -8.17 41.95
C PRO A 559 19.77 -8.86 40.58
N TRP A 560 20.94 -9.24 40.08
CA TRP A 560 21.09 -10.06 38.89
C TRP A 560 22.38 -10.91 38.95
N LEU A 561 22.44 -11.92 38.09
CA LEU A 561 23.55 -12.88 38.03
C LEU A 561 24.29 -12.77 36.68
N LYS A 562 25.61 -12.59 36.74
CA LYS A 562 26.52 -12.68 35.58
C LYS A 562 27.01 -14.11 35.42
N LEU A 563 26.88 -14.69 34.23
CA LEU A 563 27.45 -16.00 33.87
C LEU A 563 28.92 -15.89 33.48
#